data_AF-A0A485CBL3-F1
#
_entry.id   AF-A0A485CBL3-F1
#
_cell.length_a   1.000
_cell.length_b   1.000
_cell.length_c   1.000
_cell.angle_alpha   90.00
_cell.angle_beta   90.00
_cell.angle_gamma   90.00
#
_symmetry.space_group_name_H-M   'P 1'
#
loop_
_entity.id
_entity.type
_entity.pdbx_description
1 polymer ?
#
loop_
_entity_poly.entity_id
_entity_poly.type
_entity_poly.pdbx_seq_one_letter_code
_entity_poly.pdbx_strand_id
1 'polypeptide(L)' 'MSINAVKGVEIGDGFEVVKLRGSQNRDEITKNGFQSNHAGGILGGISSGQQIVANIALKPTSSITRTGSYD' A
#
# COMPACT_ATOMS: atom_id res chain seq x y z
N MET A 1 1.02 2.25 -11.78
CA MET A 1 2.50 2.18 -11.94
C MET A 1 3.04 3.07 -13.07
N SER A 2 2.25 3.94 -13.69
CA SER A 2 2.68 4.70 -14.88
C SER A 2 3.40 6.02 -14.58
N ILE A 3 3.59 6.36 -13.30
CA ILE A 3 4.35 7.54 -12.87
C ILE A 3 5.84 7.18 -12.96
N ASN A 4 6.63 8.06 -13.58
CA ASN A 4 8.07 7.86 -13.70
C ASN A 4 8.72 7.64 -12.32
N ALA A 5 9.72 6.76 -12.30
CA ALA A 5 10.42 6.31 -11.10
C ALA A 5 9.61 5.47 -10.08
N VAL A 6 8.30 5.25 -10.26
CA VAL A 6 7.55 4.32 -9.39
C VAL A 6 7.95 2.87 -9.68
N LYS A 7 8.28 2.13 -8.61
CA LYS A 7 8.70 0.72 -8.65
C LYS A 7 7.75 -0.22 -7.91
N GLY A 8 6.85 0.32 -7.09
CA GLY A 8 5.82 -0.44 -6.40
C GLY A 8 4.62 0.44 -6.09
N VAL A 9 3.45 -0.17 -6.01
CA VAL A 9 2.21 0.45 -5.55
C VAL A 9 1.60 -0.52 -4.55
N GLU A 10 1.12 0.00 -3.44
CA GLU A 10 0.45 -0.77 -2.42
C GLU A 10 -0.83 -0.07 -1.96
N ILE A 11 -1.81 -0.85 -1.54
CA ILE A 11 -3.11 -0.39 -1.06
C ILE A 11 -3.26 -0.84 0.40
N GLY A 12 -3.74 0.06 1.26
CA GLY A 12 -3.91 -0.23 2.68
C GLY A 12 -2.59 -0.61 3.35
N ASP A 13 -2.61 -1.72 4.08
CA ASP A 13 -1.43 -2.30 4.73
C ASP A 13 -0.38 -2.83 3.73
N GLY A 14 -0.74 -2.92 2.46
CA GLY A 14 0.22 -3.10 1.38
C GLY A 14 1.02 -4.38 1.48
N PHE A 15 2.36 -4.28 1.39
CA PHE A 15 3.21 -5.47 1.47
C PHE A 15 3.31 -6.06 2.89
N GLU A 16 2.94 -5.34 3.94
CA GLU A 16 3.02 -5.86 5.31
C GLU A 16 2.00 -6.98 5.58
N VAL A 17 0.93 -7.07 4.78
CA VAL A 17 -0.11 -8.12 4.90
C VAL A 17 0.44 -9.53 4.82
N VAL A 18 1.58 -9.73 4.15
CA VAL A 18 2.22 -11.05 4.00
C VAL A 18 2.73 -11.61 5.34
N LYS A 19 2.92 -10.74 6.33
CA LYS A 19 3.37 -11.10 7.68
C LYS A 19 2.20 -11.36 8.63
N LEU A 20 0.97 -11.11 8.20
CA LEU A 20 -0.22 -11.16 9.05
C LEU A 20 -1.04 -12.42 8.83
N ARG A 21 -1.69 -12.90 9.90
CA ARG A 21 -2.75 -13.91 9.80
C ARG A 21 -4.04 -13.25 9.33
N GLY A 22 -4.93 -14.01 8.70
CA GLY A 22 -6.26 -13.51 8.32
C GLY A 22 -7.06 -12.94 9.49
N SER A 23 -6.89 -13.47 10.70
CA SER A 23 -7.53 -12.95 11.91
C SER A 23 -7.02 -11.57 12.34
N GLN A 24 -5.83 -11.17 11.88
CA GLN A 24 -5.20 -9.87 12.17
C GLN A 24 -5.43 -8.86 11.06
N ASN A 25 -5.45 -9.31 9.80
CA ASN A 25 -5.59 -8.43 8.64
C ASN A 25 -7.05 -8.13 8.24
N ARG A 26 -8.02 -8.92 8.73
CA ARG A 26 -9.44 -8.71 8.39
C ARG A 26 -9.93 -7.39 8.96
N ASP A 27 -10.63 -6.62 8.14
CA ASP A 27 -11.36 -5.45 8.62
C ASP A 27 -12.71 -5.87 9.18
N GLU A 28 -12.86 -5.82 10.51
CA GLU A 28 -14.12 -6.16 11.16
C GLU A 28 -15.17 -5.08 10.93
N ILE A 29 -16.39 -5.49 10.56
CA ILE A 29 -17.53 -4.60 10.32
C ILE A 29 -18.58 -4.74 11.42
N THR A 30 -19.01 -3.62 11.99
CA THR A 30 -20.10 -3.54 12.97
C THR A 30 -21.25 -2.71 12.40
N LYS A 31 -22.33 -2.55 13.18
CA LYS A 31 -23.44 -1.65 12.83
C LYS A 31 -23.01 -0.19 12.63
N ASN A 32 -21.88 0.21 13.23
CA ASN A 32 -21.32 1.55 13.13
C ASN A 32 -20.26 1.67 12.02
N GLY A 33 -20.05 0.61 11.24
CA GLY A 33 -19.05 0.55 10.18
C GLY A 33 -17.81 -0.27 10.52
N PHE A 34 -16.81 -0.19 9.64
CA PHE A 34 -15.54 -0.88 9.79
C PHE A 34 -14.74 -0.35 10.99
N GLN A 35 -14.10 -1.25 11.72
CA GLN A 35 -13.29 -0.94 12.91
C GLN A 35 -11.81 -0.67 12.60
N SER A 36 -11.36 -1.04 11.40
CA SER A 36 -10.00 -0.88 10.89
C SER A 36 -10.05 -0.69 9.37
N ASN A 37 -8.93 -0.29 8.76
CA ASN A 37 -8.83 -0.04 7.32
C ASN A 37 -7.58 -0.68 6.68
N HIS A 38 -7.33 -1.95 7.01
CA HIS A 38 -6.22 -2.74 6.48
C HIS A 38 -6.32 -2.93 4.95
N ALA A 39 -7.55 -3.02 4.42
CA ALA A 39 -7.83 -3.08 2.98
C ALA A 39 -7.62 -1.74 2.25
N GLY A 40 -7.35 -0.64 2.98
CA GLY A 40 -7.07 0.67 2.39
C GLY A 40 -8.23 1.23 1.58
N GLY A 41 -9.46 1.01 2.04
CA GLY A 41 -10.68 1.49 1.41
C GLY A 41 -11.10 0.74 0.15
N ILE A 42 -10.38 -0.33 -0.22
CA ILE A 42 -10.68 -1.15 -1.41
C ILE A 42 -10.83 -2.62 -0.98
N LEU A 43 -12.06 -3.10 -0.92
CA LEU A 43 -12.39 -4.48 -0.56
C LEU A 43 -12.96 -5.21 -1.78
N GLY A 44 -12.37 -6.33 -2.17
CA GLY A 44 -12.81 -7.09 -3.34
C GLY A 44 -12.73 -6.31 -4.66
N GLY A 45 -11.86 -5.30 -4.74
CA GLY A 45 -11.73 -4.41 -5.90
C GLY A 45 -12.79 -3.30 -6.00
N ILE A 46 -13.61 -3.12 -4.95
CA ILE A 46 -14.67 -2.10 -4.88
C ILE A 46 -14.38 -1.19 -3.68
N SER A 47 -14.76 0.09 -3.77
CA SER A 47 -14.64 1.01 -2.64
C SER A 47 -15.50 0.54 -1.46
N SER A 48 -14.92 0.47 -0.27
CA SER A 48 -15.62 0.05 0.96
C SER A 48 -16.35 1.20 1.66
N GLY A 49 -16.18 2.44 1.18
CA GLY A 49 -16.65 3.67 1.83
C GLY A 49 -15.70 4.22 2.91
N GLN A 50 -14.63 3.48 3.23
CA GLN A 50 -13.53 3.99 4.06
C GLN A 50 -12.56 4.83 3.22
N GLN A 51 -11.61 5.50 3.88
CA GLN A 51 -10.56 6.24 3.18
C GLN A 51 -9.77 5.31 2.25
N ILE A 52 -9.64 5.70 0.98
CA ILE A 52 -8.75 5.02 0.05
C ILE A 52 -7.31 5.39 0.41
N VAL A 53 -6.50 4.37 0.73
CA VAL A 53 -5.08 4.53 1.09
C VAL A 53 -4.24 3.83 0.04
N ALA A 54 -3.42 4.60 -0.67
CA ALA A 54 -2.48 4.09 -1.65
C ALA A 54 -1.10 4.71 -1.41
N ASN A 55 -0.08 3.87 -1.32
CA ASN A 55 1.32 4.31 -1.25
C ASN A 55 2.07 3.87 -2.51
N ILE A 56 3.13 4.61 -2.83
CA ILE A 56 4.01 4.31 -3.95
C ILE A 56 5.47 4.26 -3.49
N ALA A 57 6.22 3.29 -4.02
CA ALA A 57 7.66 3.24 -3.84
C ALA A 57 8.34 3.89 -5.05
N LEU A 58 9.11 4.95 -4.81
CA LEU A 58 9.87 5.66 -5.83
C LEU A 58 11.34 5.25 -5.77
N LYS A 59 11.93 4.85 -6.89
CA LYS A 59 13.39 4.71 -6.98
C LYS A 59 14.06 6.10 -6.90
N PRO A 60 15.30 6.18 -6.41
CA PRO A 60 16.11 7.38 -6.57
C PRO A 60 16.29 7.78 -8.05
N THR A 61 16.44 9.09 -8.28
CA THR A 61 16.74 9.63 -9.62
C THR A 61 18.06 9.10 -10.13
N SER A 62 18.10 8.66 -11.39
CA SER A 62 19.32 8.11 -11.99
C SER A 62 20.36 9.17 -12.37
N SER A 63 19.92 10.41 -12.59
CA SER A 63 20.80 11.55 -12.83
C SER A 63 21.35 12.07 -11.50
N ILE A 64 22.61 11.75 -11.22
CA ILE A 64 23.33 12.17 -10.01
C ILE A 64 24.71 12.72 -10.37
N THR A 65 25.25 13.59 -9.53
CA THR A 65 26.57 14.25 -9.75
C THR A 65 27.76 13.39 -9.35
N ARG A 66 27.52 12.24 -8.71
CA ARG A 66 28.55 11.29 -8.26
C ARG A 66 28.48 10.03 -9.09
N THR A 67 29.64 9.47 -9.45
CA THR A 67 29.73 8.15 -10.08
C THR A 67 29.17 7.09 -9.14
N GLY A 68 28.43 6.12 -9.69
CA GLY A 68 27.97 4.97 -8.93
C GLY A 68 29.16 4.18 -8.40
N SER A 69 29.16 3.86 -7.11
CA SER A 69 30.10 2.92 -6.50
C SER A 69 29.55 1.51 -6.62
N TYR A 70 30.38 0.57 -7.06
CA TYR A 70 30.16 -0.85 -6.84
C TYR A 70 31.04 -1.20 -5.65
N ASP A 71 30.42 -1.53 -4.52
CA ASP A 71 31.11 -2.21 -3.42
C ASP A 71 31.32 -3.69 -3.80
#